data_AF-A0A2T5UPY7-F1
#
_entry.id   AF-A0A2T5UPY7-F1
#
_cell.length_a   1.000
_cell.length_b   1.000
_cell.length_c   1.000
_cell.angle_alpha   90.00
_cell.angle_beta   90.00
_cell.angle_gamma   90.00
#
_symmetry.space_group_name_H-M   'P 1'
#
loop_
_entity.id
_entity.type
_entity.pdbx_description
1 polymer ?
#
loop_
_entity_poly.entity_id
_entity_poly.type
_entity_poly.pdbx_seq_one_letter_code
_entity_poly.pdbx_strand_id
1 'polypeptide(L)'
;MKIIECINGPTEVRVGDRCYRFSFDANGRAVAEVVNLRHIECFLSRADVYREAEASSLMPADETPSVEKPKEEKTAAEPANDTASAKHTRHTTAKKG
;
A
#
# COMPACT_ATOMS: atom_id res chain seq x y z
N MET A 1 -8.35 5.03 21.03
CA MET A 1 -7.71 4.48 19.82
C MET A 1 -6.86 3.29 20.24
N LYS A 2 -6.73 2.27 19.39
CA LYS A 2 -5.79 1.16 19.54
C LYS A 2 -5.14 0.88 18.18
N ILE A 3 -3.93 0.32 18.19
CA ILE A 3 -3.28 -0.21 16.99
C ILE A 3 -3.62 -1.70 16.93
N ILE A 4 -4.16 -2.15 15.81
CA ILE A 4 -4.43 -3.58 15.56
C ILE A 4 -3.45 -4.06 14.50
N GLU A 5 -2.80 -5.18 14.74
CA GLU A 5 -1.93 -5.86 13.79
C GLU A 5 -2.67 -7.03 13.14
N CYS A 6 -2.51 -7.18 11.82
CA CYS A 6 -2.95 -8.32 11.03
C CYS A 6 -1.76 -9.27 10.81
N ILE A 7 -1.81 -10.44 11.44
CA ILE A 7 -0.76 -11.48 11.39
C ILE A 7 -0.56 -12.01 9.95
N ASN A 8 -1.61 -11.97 9.14
CA ASN A 8 -1.59 -12.39 7.73
C ASN A 8 -0.97 -11.35 6.77
N GLY A 9 -0.47 -10.22 7.26
CA GLY A 9 0.13 -9.17 6.44
C GLY A 9 -0.84 -8.07 5.98
N PRO A 10 -0.42 -7.20 5.05
CA PRO A 10 -1.17 -6.00 4.66
C PRO A 10 -2.42 -6.36 3.87
N THR A 11 -3.53 -5.73 4.22
CA THR A 11 -4.87 -6.08 3.73
C THR A 11 -5.85 -4.93 3.95
N GLU A 12 -7.02 -4.97 3.31
CA GLU A 12 -8.11 -4.04 3.58
C GLU A 12 -9.33 -4.81 4.11
N VAL A 13 -9.84 -4.42 5.27
CA VAL A 13 -10.91 -5.12 6.00
C VAL A 13 -12.04 -4.16 6.28
N ARG A 14 -13.26 -4.53 5.87
CA ARG A 14 -14.46 -3.74 6.11
C ARG A 14 -15.20 -4.24 7.35
N VAL A 15 -15.46 -3.33 8.30
CA VAL A 15 -16.26 -3.59 9.50
C VAL A 15 -17.44 -2.61 9.48
N GLY A 16 -18.61 -3.12 9.08
CA GLY A 16 -19.81 -2.32 8.86
C GLY A 16 -19.65 -1.32 7.71
N ASP A 17 -19.84 -0.04 8.01
CA ASP A 17 -19.67 1.07 7.09
C ASP A 17 -18.20 1.42 6.82
N ARG A 18 -17.28 1.12 7.76
CA ARG A 18 -15.87 1.55 7.72
C ARG A 18 -14.94 0.52 7.09
N CYS A 19 -13.97 1.00 6.31
CA CYS A 19 -12.81 0.22 5.88
C CYS A 19 -11.58 0.52 6.76
N TYR A 20 -10.78 -0.50 7.03
CA TYR A 20 -9.51 -0.44 7.75
C TYR A 20 -8.42 -1.04 6.86
N ARG A 21 -7.41 -0.24 6.53
CA ARG A 21 -6.30 -0.66 5.68
C ARG A 21 -5.06 -0.92 6.52
N PHE A 22 -4.72 -2.20 6.66
CA PHE A 22 -3.52 -2.67 7.35
C PHE A 22 -2.31 -2.50 6.42
N SER A 23 -1.31 -1.75 6.88
CA SER A 23 -0.09 -1.43 6.14
C SER A 23 1.13 -1.70 7.01
N PHE A 24 2.29 -2.01 6.41
CA PHE A 24 3.50 -2.27 7.18
C PHE A 24 3.98 -1.02 7.94
N ASP A 25 4.25 -1.16 9.24
CA ASP A 25 5.00 -0.18 10.04
C ASP A 25 6.52 -0.31 9.80
N ALA A 26 7.30 0.56 10.45
CA ALA A 26 8.76 0.53 10.41
C ALA A 26 9.39 -0.77 10.95
N ASN A 27 8.62 -1.63 11.62
CA ASN A 27 9.04 -2.92 12.17
C ASN A 27 8.58 -4.10 11.28
N GLY A 28 7.96 -3.84 10.13
CA GLY A 28 7.43 -4.87 9.23
C GLY A 28 6.12 -5.51 9.70
N ARG A 29 5.43 -4.94 10.70
CA ARG A 29 4.12 -5.41 11.19
C ARG A 29 3.00 -4.75 10.37
N ALA A 30 2.06 -5.53 9.87
CA ALA A 30 0.93 -4.97 9.13
C ALA A 30 -0.14 -4.43 10.09
N VAL A 31 -0.19 -3.12 10.31
CA VAL A 31 -1.01 -2.47 11.33
C VAL A 31 -2.04 -1.50 10.76
N ALA A 32 -3.13 -1.29 11.52
CA ALA A 32 -4.13 -0.25 11.28
C ALA A 32 -4.55 0.43 12.58
N GLU A 33 -4.86 1.73 12.51
CA GLU A 33 -5.43 2.48 13.64
C GLU A 33 -6.94 2.25 13.73
N VAL A 34 -7.41 1.84 14.91
CA VAL A 34 -8.84 1.61 15.15
C VAL A 34 -9.33 2.49 16.30
N VAL A 35 -10.28 3.38 15.99
CA VAL A 35 -10.84 4.35 16.94
C VAL A 35 -12.14 3.84 17.59
N ASN A 36 -12.94 3.03 16.89
CA ASN A 36 -14.22 2.52 17.39
C ASN A 36 -14.02 1.27 18.26
N LEU A 37 -14.44 1.32 19.53
CA LEU A 37 -14.34 0.22 20.50
C LEU A 37 -15.00 -1.08 19.99
N ARG A 38 -16.20 -0.99 19.39
CA ARG A 38 -16.87 -2.19 18.83
C ARG A 38 -16.08 -2.82 17.69
N HIS A 39 -15.33 -2.03 16.93
CA HIS A 39 -14.52 -2.56 15.84
C HIS A 39 -13.20 -3.17 16.37
N ILE A 40 -12.63 -2.61 17.45
CA ILE A 40 -11.54 -3.24 18.21
C ILE A 40 -11.99 -4.60 18.74
N GLU A 41 -13.17 -4.67 19.37
CA GLU A 41 -13.77 -5.94 19.85
C GLU A 41 -13.96 -6.95 18.71
N CYS A 42 -14.49 -6.53 17.55
CA CYS A 42 -14.60 -7.39 16.36
C CYS A 42 -13.24 -7.95 15.91
N PHE A 43 -12.18 -7.14 15.82
CA PHE A 43 -10.85 -7.65 15.48
C PHE A 43 -10.29 -8.59 16.55
N LEU A 44 -10.32 -8.21 17.82
CA LEU A 44 -9.75 -9.00 18.92
C LEU A 44 -10.53 -10.29 19.22
N SER A 45 -11.80 -10.40 18.79
CA SER A 45 -12.53 -11.68 18.78
C SER A 45 -11.88 -12.75 17.89
N ARG A 46 -11.00 -12.34 16.97
CA ARG A 46 -10.23 -13.19 16.05
C ARG A 46 -8.74 -13.11 16.33
N ALA A 47 -8.37 -13.56 17.54
CA ALA A 47 -6.98 -13.71 17.99
C ALA A 47 -6.13 -14.67 17.11
N ASP A 48 -6.76 -15.40 16.19
CA ASP A 48 -6.12 -16.22 15.16
C ASP A 48 -5.52 -15.39 14.00
N VAL A 49 -6.01 -14.18 13.76
CA VAL A 49 -5.57 -13.30 12.66
C VAL A 49 -5.16 -11.91 13.13
N TYR A 50 -5.75 -11.40 14.21
CA TYR A 50 -5.51 -10.05 14.70
C TYR A 50 -5.07 -10.03 16.16
N ARG A 51 -4.16 -9.11 16.49
CA ARG A 51 -3.79 -8.80 17.88
C ARG A 51 -3.74 -7.30 18.12
N GLU A 52 -3.84 -6.89 19.37
CA GLU A 52 -3.45 -5.54 19.74
C GLU A 52 -1.92 -5.43 19.60
N ALA A 53 -1.47 -4.43 18.85
CA ALA A 53 -0.07 -4.04 18.84
C ALA A 53 0.13 -2.90 19.85
N GLU A 54 1.27 -2.93 20.54
CA GLU A 54 1.72 -1.74 21.24
C GLU A 54 1.88 -0.59 20.24
N ALA A 55 1.44 0.60 20.64
CA ALA A 55 1.76 1.84 19.96
C ALA A 55 3.24 2.19 20.21
N SER A 56 4.15 1.34 19.72
CA SER A 56 5.57 1.60 19.63
C SER A 56 5.73 2.98 18.99
N SER A 57 6.29 3.94 19.74
CA SER A 57 6.23 5.36 19.38
C SER A 57 6.56 5.57 17.91
N LEU A 58 5.63 6.20 17.18
CA LEU A 58 5.85 6.72 15.83
C LEU A 58 6.80 7.93 15.92
N MET A 59 8.03 7.68 16.36
CA MET A 59 9.13 8.58 16.13
C MET A 59 9.28 8.68 14.62
N PRO A 60 9.17 9.88 14.01
CA PRO A 60 9.57 10.01 12.62
C PRO A 60 11.01 9.53 12.50
N ALA A 61 11.32 8.81 11.42
CA ALA A 61 12.70 8.54 11.09
C ALA A 61 13.36 9.89 10.78
N ASP A 62 14.11 10.41 11.75
CA ASP A 62 14.70 11.75 11.71
C ASP A 62 15.52 11.90 10.43
N GLU A 63 15.34 13.02 9.73
CA GLU A 63 15.80 13.19 8.36
C GLU A 63 17.32 13.08 8.28
N THR A 64 17.84 11.95 7.77
CA THR A 64 19.23 11.91 7.30
C THR A 64 19.28 12.68 5.99
N PRO A 65 19.91 13.88 5.95
CA PRO A 65 19.90 14.69 4.74
C PRO A 65 20.65 13.95 3.64
N SER A 66 20.09 13.96 2.43
CA SER A 66 20.73 13.38 1.24
C SER A 66 22.00 14.16 0.91
N VAL A 67 23.14 13.71 1.43
CA VAL A 67 24.45 14.31 1.15
C VAL A 67 24.82 14.03 -0.30
N GLU A 68 24.55 15.00 -1.16
CA GLU A 68 25.07 15.02 -2.53
C GLU A 68 26.59 14.85 -2.55
N LYS A 69 27.07 14.07 -3.51
CA LYS A 69 28.48 14.11 -3.91
C LYS A 69 28.62 13.88 -5.43
N PRO A 70 28.68 14.95 -6.24
CA PRO A 70 28.63 14.84 -7.70
C PRO A 70 30.01 14.55 -8.32
N LYS A 71 30.03 13.65 -9.31
CA LYS A 71 30.99 13.57 -10.44
C LYS A 71 30.39 12.60 -11.50
N GLU A 72 30.14 12.99 -12.75
CA GLU A 72 31.10 12.97 -13.90
C GLU A 72 32.00 11.71 -13.92
N GLU A 73 32.17 10.94 -14.99
CA GLU A 73 31.64 10.91 -16.38
C GLU A 73 32.00 9.50 -16.99
N LYS A 74 31.75 9.01 -18.22
CA LYS A 74 31.24 9.44 -19.55
C LYS A 74 30.85 8.14 -20.32
N THR A 75 29.82 8.04 -21.16
CA THR A 75 29.86 8.24 -22.64
C THR A 75 28.59 7.65 -23.27
N ALA A 76 28.17 8.14 -24.44
CA ALA A 76 26.94 7.80 -25.15
C ALA A 76 26.84 6.39 -25.77
N ALA A 77 25.60 5.92 -25.97
CA ALA A 77 25.19 5.20 -27.19
C ALA A 77 23.67 5.33 -27.43
N GLU A 78 23.30 6.19 -28.39
CA GLU A 78 22.02 6.20 -29.14
C GLU A 78 22.41 6.24 -30.65
N PRO A 79 21.51 6.00 -31.64
CA PRO A 79 20.06 5.98 -31.53
C PRO A 79 19.36 4.78 -32.22
N ALA A 80 18.02 4.85 -32.20
CA ALA A 80 17.08 4.36 -33.21
C ALA A 80 16.97 2.86 -33.52
N ASN A 81 15.73 2.37 -33.43
CA ASN A 81 15.10 1.80 -34.62
C ASN A 81 13.64 2.27 -34.74
N ASP A 82 13.24 2.69 -35.94
CA ASP A 82 11.87 3.10 -36.28
C ASP A 82 11.07 1.87 -36.71
N THR A 83 9.73 1.93 -36.67
CA THR A 83 8.80 1.47 -37.74
C THR A 83 7.35 1.40 -37.22
N ALA A 84 6.60 2.40 -37.67
CA ALA A 84 5.16 2.61 -37.69
C ALA A 84 4.15 1.43 -37.83
N SER A 85 2.88 1.77 -37.52
CA SER A 85 1.60 1.15 -37.95
C SER A 85 1.11 -0.10 -37.20
N ALA A 86 -0.19 -0.40 -37.10
CA ALA A 86 -1.41 0.21 -37.69
C ALA A 86 -2.47 0.49 -36.58
N LYS A 87 -3.19 1.62 -36.55
CA LYS A 87 -4.37 2.02 -37.36
C LYS A 87 -5.60 1.06 -37.29
N HIS A 88 -6.68 1.55 -36.67
CA HIS A 88 -8.10 1.19 -36.86
C HIS A 88 -8.52 -0.24 -36.39
N THR A 89 -9.72 -0.48 -35.86
CA THR A 89 -11.04 -0.13 -36.43
C THR A 89 -12.13 0.16 -35.35
N ARG A 90 -13.28 0.70 -35.79
CA ARG A 90 -14.38 1.26 -35.00
C ARG A 90 -15.57 0.30 -34.79
N HIS A 91 -16.35 0.58 -33.72
CA HIS A 91 -17.82 0.54 -33.62
C HIS A 91 -18.64 -0.75 -33.87
N THR A 92 -19.48 -1.08 -32.86
CA THR A 92 -20.86 -1.64 -32.98
C THR A 92 -21.01 -3.05 -33.57
N THR A 93 -22.10 -3.81 -33.35
CA THR A 93 -23.47 -3.45 -32.93
C THR A 93 -24.11 -4.56 -32.08
N ALA A 94 -25.05 -4.23 -31.20
CA ALA A 94 -25.93 -5.22 -30.59
C ALA A 94 -26.91 -5.80 -31.62
N LYS A 95 -27.25 -7.09 -31.50
CA LYS A 95 -28.43 -7.68 -32.15
C LYS A 95 -29.19 -8.54 -31.16
N LYS A 96 -30.48 -8.28 -31.05
CA LYS A 96 -31.42 -8.94 -30.14
C LYS A 96 -32.01 -10.19 -30.81
N GLY A 97 -32.12 -11.28 -30.05
CA GLY A 97 -33.08 -12.36 -30.24
C GLY A 97 -34.20 -12.21 -29.22
#